data_AF-A0A4R4WBE4-F1
#
_entry.id   AF-A0A4R4WBE4-F1
#
_cell.length_a   1.000
_cell.length_b   1.000
_cell.length_c   1.000
_cell.angle_alpha   90.00
_cell.angle_beta   90.00
_cell.angle_gamma   90.00
#
_symmetry.space_group_name_H-M   'P 1'
#
loop_
_entity.id
_entity.type
_entity.pdbx_description
1 polymer ?
#
loop_
_entity_poly.entity_id
_entity_poly.type
_entity_poly.pdbx_seq_one_letter_code
_entity_poly.pdbx_strand_id
1 'polypeptide(L)'
;MRVTGSLVRSLSLGMVALLSVGLLPANATPHRPPPSVASGHNWDVKPVAAGYQLTLRLQAPAPMRASLPLLAVNGVPIGVARQSPDQRTLTLVTSNPAVLTARDVRLVWSGDVGKSTGRNRGQAAGPTDADWLKAKRGPLLTDDPGALGDYQVATSEYDLGDEAVYLPGLEQRSELRGKVYRPRGAVGPRALVIFLHGRHQYCYGDDVAPSGKPWPCRAGAKPVPSFRGYDGPAQALASHGYLVVSISANAVNAYDGDLYDSGAQARAELVLDHLALWKNWSTIGGGPFGRTYVGKVDLQNVGLMGHSRGGEGVARAAVLNADRGGQFGIRAVLPLAPTDFARATVPGVAMSVLLPYCDGDVSDLQGQKFYDDTRYSVTGDTAPRSTVTVLGSNHNFFNTEWTPGQSEAPSGDDWSGEDRESPCGAKYAGRLTAKEQQAVGTAYVAGFFRLQLGHERKFLPQFDGSDARAASAGRAVVRVVSQAPPASRRDVNALDKALPADAVSGKASAEVCAGVSRPSGRMAATSTCMTTDDWANAPHWGAAWYAARTPTTA
;
A
#
# COMPACT_ATOMS: atom_id res chain seq x y z
N MET A 1 18.06 19.81 52.83
CA MET A 1 18.54 21.20 52.72
C MET A 1 17.33 22.07 52.38
N ARG A 2 16.82 22.82 53.36
CA ARG A 2 15.72 23.78 53.18
C ARG A 2 16.28 25.01 52.47
N VAL A 3 15.56 25.55 51.48
CA VAL A 3 15.64 26.99 51.18
C VAL A 3 14.22 27.51 50.92
N THR A 4 13.79 28.33 51.87
CA THR A 4 12.62 29.19 51.90
C THR A 4 12.92 30.53 51.22
N GLY A 5 11.97 31.10 50.50
CA GLY A 5 12.02 32.48 49.99
C GLY A 5 10.63 33.11 49.98
N SER A 6 10.37 33.94 50.99
CA SER A 6 9.15 34.71 51.25
C SER A 6 9.07 35.93 50.32
N LEU A 7 7.87 36.28 49.84
CA LEU A 7 7.58 37.61 49.31
C LEU A 7 6.29 38.18 49.90
N VAL A 8 6.47 39.41 50.37
CA VAL A 8 5.66 40.28 51.23
C VAL A 8 4.30 40.65 50.61
N ARG A 9 3.27 40.65 51.46
CA ARG A 9 1.98 41.32 51.23
C ARG A 9 2.12 42.82 51.51
N SER A 10 1.70 43.65 50.57
CA SER A 10 1.29 45.04 50.83
C SER A 10 -0.12 45.24 50.28
N LEU A 11 -1.07 45.49 51.18
CA LEU A 11 -2.41 45.96 50.86
C LEU A 11 -2.35 47.44 50.46
N SER A 12 -3.12 47.81 49.45
CA SER A 12 -3.56 49.20 49.24
C SER A 12 -5.03 49.17 48.82
N LEU A 13 -5.88 49.74 49.67
CA LEU A 13 -7.29 50.01 49.41
C LEU A 13 -7.40 51.09 48.32
N GLY A 14 -8.26 50.86 47.32
CA GLY A 14 -8.62 51.86 46.31
C GLY A 14 -10.06 51.66 45.82
N MET A 15 -10.93 52.56 46.27
CA MET A 15 -12.29 52.91 45.82
C MET A 15 -12.91 52.15 44.64
N VAL A 16 -14.08 51.55 44.90
CA VAL A 16 -15.05 51.15 43.88
C VAL A 16 -15.76 52.40 43.35
N ALA A 17 -15.45 52.80 42.11
CA ALA A 17 -16.27 53.71 41.34
C ALA A 17 -17.20 52.90 40.43
N LEU A 18 -18.50 52.92 40.72
CA LEU A 18 -19.55 52.39 39.85
C LEU A 18 -19.68 53.29 38.62
N LEU A 19 -19.00 52.91 37.53
CA LEU A 19 -19.25 53.46 36.19
C LEU A 19 -20.31 52.58 35.51
N SER A 20 -21.52 53.12 35.43
CA SER A 20 -22.60 52.66 34.58
C SER A 20 -22.18 52.77 33.10
N VAL A 21 -21.76 51.66 32.51
CA VAL A 21 -21.59 51.53 31.05
C VAL A 21 -22.92 51.10 30.46
N GLY A 22 -23.50 51.96 29.62
CA GLY A 22 -24.75 51.68 28.92
C GLY A 22 -24.64 50.42 28.06
N LEU A 23 -25.67 49.57 28.14
CA LEU A 23 -25.90 48.48 27.20
C LEU A 23 -26.12 49.08 25.81
N LEU A 24 -25.08 49.05 24.97
CA LEU A 24 -25.26 49.16 23.54
C LEU A 24 -26.00 47.91 23.07
N PRO A 25 -27.07 48.02 22.25
CA PRO A 25 -27.66 46.86 21.64
C PRO A 25 -26.59 46.20 20.77
N ALA A 26 -26.27 44.95 21.07
CA ALA A 26 -25.51 44.12 20.15
C ALA A 26 -26.33 44.07 18.85
N ASN A 27 -25.84 44.74 17.80
CA ASN A 27 -26.38 44.56 16.45
C ASN A 27 -26.27 43.07 16.16
N ALA A 28 -27.41 42.38 16.21
CA ALA A 28 -27.53 41.04 15.69
C ALA A 28 -27.12 41.13 14.22
N THR A 29 -25.98 40.53 13.88
CA THR A 29 -25.64 40.29 12.48
C THR A 29 -26.83 39.55 11.87
N PRO A 30 -27.35 39.98 10.70
CA PRO A 30 -28.46 39.29 10.08
C PRO A 30 -28.08 37.82 9.96
N HIS A 31 -28.91 36.95 10.53
CA HIS A 31 -28.74 35.51 10.49
C HIS A 31 -28.77 35.12 9.01
N ARG A 32 -27.57 35.00 8.41
CA ARG A 32 -27.42 34.66 7.01
C ARG A 32 -28.09 33.29 6.86
N PRO A 33 -29.13 33.14 6.02
CA PRO A 33 -29.73 31.83 5.82
C PRO A 33 -28.62 30.84 5.49
N PRO A 34 -28.64 29.62 6.05
CA PRO A 34 -27.61 28.62 5.76
C PRO A 34 -27.49 28.54 4.23
N PRO A 35 -26.25 28.53 3.69
CA PRO A 35 -26.06 28.48 2.25
C PRO A 35 -26.91 27.34 1.69
N SER A 36 -27.69 27.61 0.63
CA SER A 36 -28.50 26.59 -0.02
C SER A 36 -27.58 25.42 -0.40
N VAL A 37 -27.79 24.27 0.22
CA VAL A 37 -26.97 23.08 -0.01
C VAL A 37 -27.52 22.30 -1.20
N ALA A 38 -26.64 21.90 -2.11
CA ALA A 38 -27.01 21.08 -3.25
C ALA A 38 -27.48 19.69 -2.77
N SER A 39 -28.45 19.11 -3.48
CA SER A 39 -28.89 17.73 -3.26
C SER A 39 -29.34 17.11 -4.58
N GLY A 40 -29.34 15.78 -4.63
CA GLY A 40 -29.82 14.99 -5.75
C GLY A 40 -30.64 13.80 -5.28
N HIS A 41 -31.10 12.98 -6.23
CA HIS A 41 -31.99 11.84 -5.91
C HIS A 41 -31.38 10.84 -4.92
N ASN A 42 -30.07 10.60 -5.04
CA ASN A 42 -29.34 9.61 -4.24
C ASN A 42 -28.17 10.20 -3.46
N TRP A 43 -28.08 11.52 -3.33
CA TRP A 43 -27.03 12.18 -2.54
C TRP A 43 -27.53 13.49 -1.93
N ASP A 44 -26.97 13.85 -0.77
CA ASP A 44 -27.28 15.11 -0.10
C ASP A 44 -26.03 15.74 0.53
N VAL A 45 -26.04 17.08 0.65
CA VAL A 45 -25.00 17.86 1.32
C VAL A 45 -25.60 18.50 2.57
N LYS A 46 -24.92 18.38 3.71
CA LYS A 46 -25.33 19.00 4.97
C LYS A 46 -24.19 19.84 5.55
N PRO A 47 -24.44 21.06 6.05
CA PRO A 47 -23.43 21.81 6.79
C PRO A 47 -23.05 21.07 8.09
N VAL A 48 -21.75 21.00 8.39
CA VAL A 48 -21.19 20.44 9.62
C VAL A 48 -20.06 21.33 10.13
N ALA A 49 -19.62 21.14 11.37
CA ALA A 49 -18.59 22.00 11.98
C ALA A 49 -17.30 22.11 11.15
N ALA A 50 -16.91 21.03 10.46
CA ALA A 50 -15.71 20.96 9.62
C ALA A 50 -15.94 21.30 8.13
N GLY A 51 -17.09 21.90 7.79
CA GLY A 51 -17.45 22.27 6.41
C GLY A 51 -18.77 21.64 5.98
N TYR A 52 -18.71 20.69 5.05
CA TYR A 52 -19.88 20.03 4.48
C TYR A 52 -19.73 18.51 4.54
N GLN A 53 -20.79 17.83 4.97
CA GLN A 53 -20.92 16.39 4.84
C GLN A 53 -21.68 16.08 3.55
N LEU A 54 -20.98 15.48 2.58
CA LEU A 54 -21.56 14.91 1.38
C LEU A 54 -21.87 13.42 1.62
N THR A 55 -23.12 13.02 1.42
CA THR A 55 -23.56 11.63 1.56
C THR A 55 -24.06 11.12 0.22
N LEU A 56 -23.52 10.00 -0.27
CA LEU A 56 -23.96 9.29 -1.49
C LEU A 56 -24.55 7.93 -1.10
N ARG A 57 -25.70 7.58 -1.68
CA ARG A 57 -26.43 6.32 -1.47
C ARG A 57 -26.42 5.51 -2.76
N LEU A 58 -26.02 4.25 -2.67
CA LEU A 58 -25.89 3.31 -3.78
C LEU A 58 -27.04 2.29 -3.76
N GLN A 59 -27.48 1.88 -4.96
CA GLN A 59 -28.50 0.84 -5.11
C GLN A 59 -27.94 -0.57 -4.82
N ALA A 60 -26.66 -0.78 -5.09
CA ALA A 60 -25.92 -2.00 -4.78
C ALA A 60 -24.71 -1.67 -3.89
N PRO A 61 -24.24 -2.63 -3.08
CA PRO A 61 -22.97 -2.48 -2.36
C PRO A 61 -21.84 -2.05 -3.30
N ALA A 62 -21.02 -1.11 -2.87
CA ALA A 62 -19.83 -0.72 -3.62
C ALA A 62 -18.85 -1.91 -3.73
N PRO A 63 -18.20 -2.09 -4.89
CA PRO A 63 -17.25 -3.18 -5.08
C PRO A 63 -16.06 -3.06 -4.13
N MET A 64 -15.57 -4.21 -3.67
CA MET A 64 -14.35 -4.29 -2.87
C MET A 64 -13.13 -4.19 -3.78
N ARG A 65 -12.40 -3.09 -3.65
CA ARG A 65 -11.13 -2.81 -4.35
C ARG A 65 -10.02 -2.44 -3.36
N ALA A 66 -8.77 -2.61 -3.76
CA ALA A 66 -7.64 -2.12 -2.98
C ALA A 66 -7.67 -0.59 -2.78
N SER A 67 -7.87 0.18 -3.85
CA SER A 67 -7.90 1.64 -3.83
C SER A 67 -8.95 2.26 -2.91
N LEU A 68 -8.69 3.48 -2.46
CA LEU A 68 -9.64 4.26 -1.65
C LEU A 68 -10.90 4.60 -2.45
N PRO A 69 -12.10 4.49 -1.85
CA PRO A 69 -13.32 5.01 -2.46
C PRO A 69 -13.29 6.54 -2.41
N LEU A 70 -13.28 7.20 -3.56
CA LEU A 70 -13.33 8.65 -3.66
C LEU A 70 -14.74 9.11 -4.03
N LEU A 71 -15.18 10.25 -3.50
CA LEU A 71 -16.33 10.96 -4.06
C LEU A 71 -15.87 12.02 -5.04
N ALA A 72 -16.40 11.95 -6.26
CA ALA A 72 -16.26 12.97 -7.28
C ALA A 72 -17.52 13.82 -7.37
N VAL A 73 -17.33 15.13 -7.43
CA VAL A 73 -18.37 16.11 -7.72
C VAL A 73 -18.16 16.65 -9.12
N ASN A 74 -19.18 16.51 -9.97
CA ASN A 74 -19.13 16.94 -11.38
C ASN A 74 -17.89 16.38 -12.13
N GLY A 75 -17.54 15.12 -11.85
CA GLY A 75 -16.39 14.42 -12.46
C GLY A 75 -15.03 14.71 -11.82
N VAL A 76 -14.95 15.58 -10.80
CA VAL A 76 -13.69 15.89 -10.10
C VAL A 76 -13.68 15.23 -8.72
N PRO A 77 -12.72 14.34 -8.39
CA PRO A 77 -12.57 13.79 -7.05
C PRO A 77 -12.27 14.90 -6.04
N ILE A 78 -13.00 14.90 -4.93
CA ILE A 78 -12.88 15.93 -3.89
C ILE A 78 -12.51 15.39 -2.51
N GLY A 79 -12.35 14.07 -2.37
CA GLY A 79 -11.85 13.44 -1.15
C GLY A 79 -12.25 11.98 -1.02
N VAL A 80 -11.70 11.33 0.01
CA VAL A 80 -11.94 9.93 0.33
C VAL A 80 -13.20 9.78 1.17
N ALA A 81 -14.07 8.88 0.75
CA ALA A 81 -15.29 8.54 1.44
C ALA A 81 -15.04 7.54 2.57
N ARG A 82 -15.75 7.71 3.68
CA ARG A 82 -16.03 6.63 4.63
C ARG A 82 -17.16 5.78 4.10
N GLN A 83 -17.03 4.46 4.21
CA GLN A 83 -18.02 3.50 3.72
C GLN A 83 -18.79 2.88 4.89
N SER A 84 -20.11 2.83 4.79
CA SER A 84 -20.95 2.11 5.77
C SER A 84 -20.67 0.60 5.75
N PRO A 85 -20.94 -0.14 6.83
CA PRO A 85 -20.71 -1.59 6.88
C PRO A 85 -21.45 -2.40 5.80
N ASP A 86 -22.63 -1.94 5.38
CA ASP A 86 -23.40 -2.54 4.28
C ASP A 86 -22.90 -2.12 2.87
N GLN A 87 -21.87 -1.27 2.83
CA GLN A 87 -21.21 -0.72 1.64
C GLN A 87 -22.13 0.05 0.70
N ARG A 88 -23.32 0.45 1.14
CA ARG A 88 -24.30 1.20 0.32
C ARG A 88 -24.28 2.70 0.56
N THR A 89 -23.67 3.18 1.64
CA THR A 89 -23.60 4.62 1.96
C THR A 89 -22.15 5.08 2.04
N LEU A 90 -21.84 6.15 1.32
CA LEU A 90 -20.52 6.76 1.29
C LEU A 90 -20.63 8.18 1.84
N THR A 91 -19.80 8.52 2.82
CA THR A 91 -19.83 9.84 3.49
C THR A 91 -18.46 10.51 3.39
N LEU A 92 -18.42 11.77 2.93
CA LEU A 92 -17.23 12.60 2.89
C LEU A 92 -17.49 13.91 3.63
N VAL A 93 -16.64 14.24 4.60
CA VAL A 93 -16.59 15.58 5.20
C VAL A 93 -15.50 16.38 4.50
N THR A 94 -15.86 17.53 3.93
CA THR A 94 -14.96 18.36 3.11
C THR A 94 -15.29 19.85 3.22
N SER A 95 -14.26 20.69 3.09
CA SER A 95 -14.39 22.14 2.96
C SER A 95 -14.43 22.61 1.50
N ASN A 96 -14.36 21.69 0.53
CA ASN A 96 -14.33 22.02 -0.88
C ASN A 96 -15.66 22.66 -1.32
N PRO A 97 -15.68 23.92 -1.80
CA PRO A 97 -16.92 24.61 -2.14
C PRO A 97 -17.66 24.01 -3.34
N ALA A 98 -17.03 23.11 -4.11
CA ALA A 98 -17.68 22.42 -5.22
C ALA A 98 -18.96 21.67 -4.80
N VAL A 99 -19.05 21.23 -3.54
CA VAL A 99 -20.25 20.55 -3.02
C VAL A 99 -21.49 21.46 -2.99
N LEU A 100 -21.32 22.78 -2.90
CA LEU A 100 -22.44 23.73 -2.89
C LEU A 100 -23.12 23.88 -4.25
N THR A 101 -22.40 23.58 -5.33
CA THR A 101 -22.88 23.68 -6.71
C THR A 101 -22.86 22.32 -7.41
N ALA A 102 -22.84 21.23 -6.63
CA ALA A 102 -22.86 19.87 -7.14
C ALA A 102 -24.11 19.63 -7.99
N ARG A 103 -23.91 19.03 -9.17
CA ARG A 103 -24.99 18.54 -10.05
C ARG A 103 -24.98 17.01 -10.13
N ASP A 104 -23.80 16.44 -9.98
CA ASP A 104 -23.53 15.01 -10.05
C ASP A 104 -22.52 14.63 -8.96
N VAL A 105 -22.80 13.54 -8.25
CA VAL A 105 -21.93 12.96 -7.22
C VAL A 105 -21.77 11.48 -7.52
N ARG A 106 -20.53 11.02 -7.66
CA ARG A 106 -20.20 9.63 -8.01
C ARG A 106 -19.13 9.06 -7.10
N LEU A 107 -19.24 7.77 -6.84
CA LEU A 107 -18.14 6.96 -6.35
C LEU A 107 -17.16 6.71 -7.51
N VAL A 108 -15.88 6.98 -7.29
CA VAL A 108 -14.80 6.75 -8.24
C VAL A 108 -13.58 6.17 -7.52
N TRP A 109 -12.71 5.47 -8.26
CA TRP A 109 -11.38 5.04 -7.79
C TRP A 109 -10.28 5.80 -8.50
N SER A 110 -9.04 5.62 -8.05
CA SER A 110 -7.88 6.33 -8.59
C SER A 110 -7.77 6.23 -10.12
N GLY A 111 -8.01 5.03 -10.67
CA GLY A 111 -7.97 4.73 -12.09
C GLY A 111 -9.17 5.20 -12.91
N ASP A 112 -10.20 5.78 -12.28
CA ASP A 112 -11.35 6.36 -12.99
C ASP A 112 -11.21 7.88 -13.18
N VAL A 113 -10.30 8.49 -12.44
CA VAL A 113 -10.11 9.95 -12.40
C VAL A 113 -9.40 10.42 -13.68
N GLY A 114 -9.96 11.41 -14.37
CA GLY A 114 -9.38 11.96 -15.61
C GLY A 114 -9.91 11.29 -16.89
N LYS A 115 -10.62 10.15 -16.77
CA LYS A 115 -11.35 9.55 -17.89
C LYS A 115 -12.64 10.35 -18.13
N SER A 116 -12.62 11.27 -19.09
CA SER A 116 -13.83 11.98 -19.49
C SER A 116 -14.87 11.00 -20.06
N THR A 117 -16.14 11.13 -19.69
CA THR A 117 -17.24 10.32 -20.26
C THR A 117 -17.58 10.68 -21.72
N GLY A 118 -16.73 11.47 -22.39
CA GLY A 118 -16.85 11.79 -23.80
C GLY A 118 -15.81 11.03 -24.61
N ARG A 119 -16.22 10.49 -25.76
CA ARG A 119 -15.35 9.82 -26.76
C ARG A 119 -13.95 10.42 -26.79
N ASN A 120 -12.96 9.57 -26.51
CA ASN A 120 -11.53 9.69 -26.83
C ASN A 120 -11.18 10.95 -27.61
N ARG A 121 -10.92 12.06 -26.90
CA ARG A 121 -10.19 13.18 -27.47
C ARG A 121 -8.73 12.98 -27.11
N GLY A 122 -8.01 12.42 -28.09
CA GLY A 122 -6.56 12.40 -28.17
C GLY A 122 -5.86 12.05 -26.87
N GLN A 123 -5.81 10.76 -26.52
CA GLN A 123 -4.65 10.29 -25.76
C GLN A 123 -3.42 10.80 -26.50
N ALA A 124 -2.56 11.58 -25.83
CA ALA A 124 -1.18 11.72 -26.26
C ALA A 124 -0.70 10.32 -26.64
N ALA A 125 -0.14 10.16 -27.86
CA ALA A 125 0.19 8.84 -28.39
C ALA A 125 0.88 8.02 -27.30
N GLY A 126 0.16 7.01 -26.78
CA GLY A 126 0.74 6.04 -25.88
C GLY A 126 1.91 5.35 -26.60
N PRO A 127 2.82 4.70 -25.86
CA PRO A 127 3.92 4.00 -26.48
C PRO A 127 3.36 3.07 -27.56
N THR A 128 3.98 3.11 -28.74
CA THR A 128 3.52 2.32 -29.88
C THR A 128 3.64 0.83 -29.56
N ASP A 129 3.01 -0.03 -30.36
CA ASP A 129 3.27 -1.48 -30.30
C ASP A 129 4.77 -1.81 -30.35
N ALA A 130 5.61 -0.96 -30.96
CA ALA A 130 7.05 -1.15 -30.95
C ALA A 130 7.65 -1.00 -29.54
N ASP A 131 7.20 -0.04 -28.75
CA ASP A 131 7.71 0.20 -27.39
C ASP A 131 7.32 -0.92 -26.43
N TRP A 132 6.14 -1.49 -26.62
CA TRP A 132 5.60 -2.58 -25.78
C TRP A 132 6.06 -3.96 -26.21
N LEU A 133 5.87 -4.30 -27.49
CA LEU A 133 6.17 -5.64 -28.00
C LEU A 133 7.67 -5.87 -28.21
N LYS A 134 8.47 -4.80 -28.33
CA LYS A 134 9.93 -4.89 -28.47
C LYS A 134 10.69 -4.32 -27.27
N ALA A 135 10.02 -4.18 -26.12
CA ALA A 135 10.64 -3.70 -24.91
C ALA A 135 11.91 -4.51 -24.58
N LYS A 136 13.04 -3.82 -24.42
CA LYS A 136 14.33 -4.47 -24.16
C LYS A 136 14.29 -5.18 -22.81
N ARG A 137 14.63 -6.47 -22.81
CA ARG A 137 14.90 -7.27 -21.60
C ARG A 137 16.30 -6.95 -21.08
N GLY A 138 16.43 -6.87 -19.76
CA GLY A 138 17.74 -6.73 -19.14
C GLY A 138 18.58 -8.02 -19.20
N PRO A 139 19.83 -7.95 -18.72
CA PRO A 139 20.76 -9.06 -18.76
C PRO A 139 20.23 -10.25 -17.95
N LEU A 140 20.61 -11.46 -18.37
CA LEU A 140 20.25 -12.68 -17.67
C LEU A 140 21.24 -12.93 -16.53
N LEU A 141 20.73 -13.21 -15.33
CA LEU A 141 21.55 -13.68 -14.22
C LEU A 141 22.11 -15.08 -14.51
N THR A 142 23.31 -15.36 -13.99
CA THR A 142 23.89 -16.71 -14.03
C THR A 142 23.08 -17.70 -13.19
N ASP A 143 22.64 -17.28 -12.01
CA ASP A 143 21.83 -18.07 -11.10
C ASP A 143 20.38 -17.63 -11.11
N ASP A 144 19.47 -18.60 -10.93
CA ASP A 144 18.04 -18.33 -10.89
C ASP A 144 17.52 -18.29 -9.45
N PRO A 145 17.10 -17.12 -8.94
CA PRO A 145 16.52 -17.01 -7.60
C PRO A 145 15.18 -17.73 -7.43
N GLY A 146 14.40 -17.87 -8.51
CA GLY A 146 13.08 -18.49 -8.53
C GLY A 146 13.09 -19.99 -8.80
N ALA A 147 14.24 -20.56 -9.17
CA ALA A 147 14.41 -22.01 -9.25
C ALA A 147 14.41 -22.64 -7.84
N LEU A 148 13.93 -23.88 -7.74
CA LEU A 148 13.95 -24.63 -6.49
C LEU A 148 15.40 -24.96 -6.07
N GLY A 149 15.64 -24.94 -4.76
CA GLY A 149 16.89 -25.34 -4.12
C GLY A 149 16.92 -26.81 -3.72
N ASP A 150 17.91 -27.14 -2.89
CA ASP A 150 18.24 -28.53 -2.55
C ASP A 150 17.28 -29.17 -1.52
N TYR A 151 16.52 -28.36 -0.78
CA TYR A 151 15.61 -28.88 0.24
C TYR A 151 14.25 -29.24 -0.37
N GLN A 152 13.77 -30.45 -0.06
CA GLN A 152 12.34 -30.74 -0.20
C GLN A 152 11.54 -29.85 0.75
N VAL A 153 10.40 -29.34 0.28
CA VAL A 153 9.50 -28.49 1.07
C VAL A 153 8.42 -29.33 1.74
N ALA A 154 8.20 -29.10 3.04
CA ALA A 154 7.01 -29.58 3.74
C ALA A 154 6.07 -28.42 4.01
N THR A 155 4.76 -28.64 3.82
CA THR A 155 3.72 -27.67 4.11
C THR A 155 2.85 -28.10 5.29
N SER A 156 2.38 -27.12 6.06
CA SER A 156 1.36 -27.32 7.11
C SER A 156 0.55 -26.04 7.27
N GLU A 157 -0.67 -26.13 7.76
CA GLU A 157 -1.49 -24.96 8.11
C GLU A 157 -1.74 -24.92 9.62
N TYR A 158 -1.94 -23.72 10.14
CA TYR A 158 -2.49 -23.50 11.47
C TYR A 158 -3.70 -22.58 11.39
N ASP A 159 -4.63 -22.82 12.30
CA ASP A 159 -5.85 -22.07 12.45
C ASP A 159 -6.20 -22.04 13.94
N LEU A 160 -6.12 -20.86 14.56
CA LEU A 160 -6.45 -20.67 15.97
C LEU A 160 -7.86 -20.10 16.18
N GLY A 161 -8.68 -20.04 15.11
CA GLY A 161 -10.04 -19.51 15.11
C GLY A 161 -10.17 -18.15 14.43
N ASP A 162 -11.39 -17.83 14.00
CA ASP A 162 -11.69 -16.61 13.25
C ASP A 162 -11.69 -15.33 14.12
N GLU A 163 -11.75 -15.45 15.44
CA GLU A 163 -11.74 -14.32 16.40
C GLU A 163 -10.64 -14.48 17.47
N ALA A 164 -9.51 -15.07 17.08
CA ALA A 164 -8.42 -15.50 17.95
C ALA A 164 -7.66 -14.37 18.65
N VAL A 165 -7.55 -13.19 18.02
CA VAL A 165 -6.82 -12.04 18.57
C VAL A 165 -7.63 -10.76 18.46
N TYR A 166 -7.49 -9.84 19.42
CA TYR A 166 -8.06 -8.51 19.34
C TYR A 166 -7.03 -7.55 18.74
N LEU A 167 -7.37 -6.86 17.66
CA LEU A 167 -6.50 -5.88 17.01
C LEU A 167 -6.93 -4.46 17.43
N PRO A 168 -6.14 -3.75 18.26
CA PRO A 168 -6.54 -2.42 18.76
C PRO A 168 -6.82 -1.41 17.66
N GLY A 169 -6.01 -1.41 16.58
CA GLY A 169 -6.22 -0.50 15.44
C GLY A 169 -7.43 -0.83 14.56
N LEU A 170 -8.05 -2.01 14.75
CA LEU A 170 -9.28 -2.41 14.07
C LEU A 170 -10.51 -2.27 14.99
N GLU A 171 -10.29 -2.19 16.31
CA GLU A 171 -11.33 -2.31 17.35
C GLU A 171 -12.20 -3.58 17.22
N GLN A 172 -11.65 -4.63 16.63
CA GLN A 172 -12.34 -5.88 16.34
C GLN A 172 -11.40 -7.07 16.56
N ARG A 173 -12.00 -8.27 16.62
CA ARG A 173 -11.25 -9.51 16.64
C ARG A 173 -10.91 -9.98 15.22
N SER A 174 -9.74 -10.61 15.10
CA SER A 174 -9.19 -11.14 13.86
C SER A 174 -8.82 -12.61 14.01
N GLU A 175 -8.76 -13.30 12.87
CA GLU A 175 -8.23 -14.65 12.82
C GLU A 175 -6.72 -14.68 13.04
N LEU A 176 -6.22 -15.82 13.51
CA LEU A 176 -4.81 -16.19 13.49
C LEU A 176 -4.66 -17.49 12.69
N ARG A 177 -4.54 -17.35 11.37
CA ARG A 177 -4.49 -18.45 10.41
C ARG A 177 -3.34 -18.25 9.43
N GLY A 178 -2.66 -19.33 9.05
CA GLY A 178 -1.64 -19.26 8.02
C GLY A 178 -1.14 -20.61 7.50
N LYS A 179 -0.47 -20.56 6.35
CA LYS A 179 0.20 -21.69 5.69
C LYS A 179 1.70 -21.56 5.86
N VAL A 180 2.34 -22.66 6.25
CA VAL A 180 3.77 -22.74 6.56
C VAL A 180 4.46 -23.60 5.53
N TYR A 181 5.63 -23.16 5.07
CA TYR A 181 6.51 -23.86 4.15
C TYR A 181 7.87 -23.97 4.83
N ARG A 182 8.34 -25.19 5.05
CA ARG A 182 9.62 -25.45 5.73
C ARG A 182 10.52 -26.37 4.92
N PRO A 183 11.84 -26.16 4.95
CA PRO A 183 12.79 -27.14 4.42
C PRO A 183 12.76 -28.42 5.27
N ARG A 184 12.71 -29.58 4.61
CA ARG A 184 12.86 -30.90 5.27
C ARG A 184 14.33 -31.18 5.54
N GLY A 185 14.65 -31.68 6.74
CA GLY A 185 16.01 -32.10 7.10
C GLY A 185 17.02 -30.97 7.33
N ALA A 186 16.61 -29.72 7.14
CA ALA A 186 17.42 -28.53 7.42
C ALA A 186 17.84 -28.46 8.91
N VAL A 187 19.15 -28.36 9.17
CA VAL A 187 19.73 -28.20 10.51
C VAL A 187 19.81 -26.72 10.92
N GLY A 188 19.54 -26.42 12.19
CA GLY A 188 19.72 -25.07 12.76
C GLY A 188 18.58 -24.07 12.46
N PRO A 189 18.62 -22.89 13.10
CA PRO A 189 17.62 -21.84 12.94
C PRO A 189 17.56 -21.29 11.51
N ARG A 190 16.34 -21.04 11.01
CA ARG A 190 16.10 -20.53 9.65
C ARG A 190 15.52 -19.12 9.69
N ALA A 191 15.98 -18.27 8.77
CA ALA A 191 15.37 -16.96 8.54
C ALA A 191 13.87 -17.14 8.28
N LEU A 192 13.06 -16.30 8.93
CA LEU A 192 11.61 -16.33 8.83
C LEU A 192 11.12 -15.28 7.84
N VAL A 193 10.31 -15.68 6.88
CA VAL A 193 9.65 -14.77 5.94
C VAL A 193 8.13 -14.84 6.13
N ILE A 194 7.51 -13.71 6.47
CA ILE A 194 6.05 -13.59 6.58
C ILE A 194 5.49 -12.99 5.29
N PHE A 195 4.48 -13.64 4.72
CA PHE A 195 3.70 -13.14 3.58
C PHE A 195 2.32 -12.71 4.05
N LEU A 196 1.92 -11.48 3.76
CA LEU A 196 0.61 -10.92 4.11
C LEU A 196 -0.18 -10.59 2.84
N HIS A 197 -1.35 -11.22 2.65
CA HIS A 197 -2.22 -10.86 1.53
C HIS A 197 -2.89 -9.50 1.76
N GLY A 198 -3.35 -8.90 0.66
CA GLY A 198 -4.01 -7.61 0.67
C GLY A 198 -5.53 -7.64 0.81
N ARG A 199 -6.15 -6.52 0.43
CA ARG A 199 -7.60 -6.38 0.46
C ARG A 199 -8.22 -7.05 -0.75
N HIS A 200 -9.05 -8.04 -0.49
CA HIS A 200 -9.91 -8.70 -1.46
C HIS A 200 -11.14 -9.23 -0.72
N GLN A 201 -12.09 -9.84 -1.44
CA GLN A 201 -13.27 -10.46 -0.82
C GLN A 201 -12.84 -11.37 0.34
N TYR A 202 -13.52 -11.24 1.48
CA TYR A 202 -13.16 -11.92 2.73
C TYR A 202 -13.99 -13.18 2.98
N CYS A 203 -15.21 -13.23 2.45
CA CYS A 203 -16.08 -14.41 2.44
C CYS A 203 -16.59 -14.70 1.03
N TYR A 204 -16.80 -15.97 0.71
CA TYR A 204 -17.44 -16.44 -0.53
C TYR A 204 -18.46 -17.55 -0.23
N GLY A 205 -19.35 -17.83 -1.18
CA GLY A 205 -20.42 -18.83 -1.02
C GLY A 205 -21.79 -18.18 -0.85
N ASP A 206 -22.67 -18.84 -0.10
CA ASP A 206 -24.04 -18.39 0.11
C ASP A 206 -24.10 -17.27 1.17
N ASP A 207 -24.98 -16.28 0.98
CA ASP A 207 -25.18 -15.14 1.90
C ASP A 207 -23.89 -14.35 2.26
N VAL A 208 -23.21 -13.83 1.24
CA VAL A 208 -22.05 -12.93 1.36
C VAL A 208 -22.41 -11.45 1.31
N ALA A 209 -23.69 -11.12 1.57
CA ALA A 209 -24.14 -9.74 1.57
C ALA A 209 -23.46 -8.95 2.71
N PRO A 210 -22.90 -7.75 2.45
CA PRO A 210 -22.30 -6.92 3.48
C PRO A 210 -23.28 -6.61 4.62
N SER A 211 -22.76 -6.56 5.85
CA SER A 211 -23.59 -6.38 7.05
C SER A 211 -22.86 -5.68 8.18
N GLY A 212 -23.58 -5.32 9.25
CA GLY A 212 -23.00 -4.67 10.43
C GLY A 212 -22.00 -5.53 11.21
N LYS A 213 -22.05 -6.87 11.06
CA LYS A 213 -21.04 -7.81 11.57
C LYS A 213 -20.58 -8.72 10.43
N PRO A 214 -19.67 -8.24 9.57
CA PRO A 214 -19.22 -8.94 8.37
C PRO A 214 -18.28 -10.13 8.64
N TRP A 215 -17.70 -10.22 9.84
CA TRP A 215 -16.77 -11.27 10.22
C TRP A 215 -17.08 -11.81 11.62
N PRO A 216 -16.99 -13.14 11.88
CA PRO A 216 -16.69 -14.23 10.94
C PRO A 216 -17.70 -14.39 9.81
N CYS A 217 -17.35 -15.19 8.78
CA CYS A 217 -18.28 -15.50 7.70
C CYS A 217 -19.57 -16.14 8.24
N ARG A 218 -20.71 -15.75 7.65
CA ARG A 218 -22.03 -16.28 8.03
C ARG A 218 -22.16 -17.76 7.69
N ALA A 219 -23.14 -18.41 8.31
CA ALA A 219 -23.48 -19.78 7.98
C ALA A 219 -23.80 -19.91 6.48
N GLY A 220 -23.15 -20.86 5.80
CA GLY A 220 -23.25 -21.05 4.34
C GLY A 220 -22.14 -20.35 3.54
N ALA A 221 -21.47 -19.36 4.13
CA ALA A 221 -20.27 -18.74 3.57
C ALA A 221 -18.99 -19.37 4.13
N LYS A 222 -17.88 -19.17 3.41
CA LYS A 222 -16.54 -19.62 3.79
C LYS A 222 -15.56 -18.46 3.68
N PRO A 223 -14.52 -18.41 4.54
CA PRO A 223 -13.42 -17.47 4.37
C PRO A 223 -12.72 -17.67 3.03
N VAL A 224 -12.43 -16.58 2.32
CA VAL A 224 -11.62 -16.64 1.10
C VAL A 224 -10.18 -17.00 1.47
N PRO A 225 -9.57 -18.06 0.92
CA PRO A 225 -8.27 -18.56 1.36
C PRO A 225 -7.09 -17.76 0.77
N SER A 226 -7.17 -16.43 0.70
CA SER A 226 -6.19 -15.55 0.03
C SER A 226 -4.72 -15.81 0.40
N PHE A 227 -4.45 -16.27 1.63
CA PHE A 227 -3.11 -16.62 2.13
C PHE A 227 -2.50 -17.86 1.44
N ARG A 228 -3.29 -18.69 0.76
CA ARG A 228 -2.78 -19.85 0.00
C ARG A 228 -2.18 -19.47 -1.35
N GLY A 229 -2.37 -18.23 -1.79
CA GLY A 229 -2.09 -17.79 -3.16
C GLY A 229 -0.62 -17.57 -3.53
N TYR A 230 0.32 -17.73 -2.60
CA TYR A 230 1.74 -17.41 -2.78
C TYR A 230 2.66 -18.64 -2.77
N ASP A 231 2.15 -19.79 -3.23
CA ASP A 231 2.89 -21.06 -3.23
C ASP A 231 4.23 -20.97 -3.96
N GLY A 232 4.28 -20.34 -5.14
CA GLY A 232 5.51 -20.19 -5.95
C GLY A 232 6.69 -19.59 -5.17
N PRO A 233 6.63 -18.32 -4.73
CA PRO A 233 7.70 -17.70 -3.97
C PRO A 233 7.97 -18.39 -2.63
N ALA A 234 6.93 -18.93 -1.96
CA ALA A 234 7.10 -19.61 -0.69
C ALA A 234 7.86 -20.93 -0.83
N GLN A 235 7.56 -21.72 -1.86
CA GLN A 235 8.27 -22.96 -2.18
C GLN A 235 9.70 -22.69 -2.64
N ALA A 236 9.91 -21.67 -3.49
CA ALA A 236 11.26 -21.27 -3.91
C ALA A 236 12.12 -20.95 -2.68
N LEU A 237 11.68 -20.05 -1.81
CA LEU A 237 12.40 -19.73 -0.58
C LEU A 237 12.55 -20.94 0.35
N ALA A 238 11.49 -21.69 0.64
CA ALA A 238 11.60 -22.84 1.54
C ALA A 238 12.58 -23.91 1.04
N SER A 239 12.65 -24.13 -0.28
CA SER A 239 13.61 -25.05 -0.90
C SER A 239 15.06 -24.57 -0.83
N HIS A 240 15.29 -23.27 -0.62
CA HIS A 240 16.61 -22.66 -0.32
C HIS A 240 16.88 -22.52 1.19
N GLY A 241 16.05 -23.13 2.04
CA GLY A 241 16.33 -23.24 3.48
C GLY A 241 15.68 -22.16 4.35
N TYR A 242 14.70 -21.42 3.85
CA TYR A 242 13.94 -20.42 4.61
C TYR A 242 12.70 -21.02 5.27
N LEU A 243 12.26 -20.49 6.40
CA LEU A 243 10.91 -20.75 6.89
C LEU A 243 9.98 -19.67 6.35
N VAL A 244 8.95 -20.05 5.59
CA VAL A 244 7.98 -19.09 5.03
C VAL A 244 6.62 -19.33 5.63
N VAL A 245 5.92 -18.26 5.99
CA VAL A 245 4.58 -18.31 6.56
C VAL A 245 3.70 -17.29 5.87
N SER A 246 2.67 -17.73 5.16
CA SER A 246 1.66 -16.84 4.60
C SER A 246 0.43 -16.78 5.48
N ILE A 247 0.04 -15.57 5.90
CA ILE A 247 -1.00 -15.33 6.92
C ILE A 247 -2.26 -14.71 6.32
N SER A 248 -3.40 -15.06 6.93
CA SER A 248 -4.73 -14.53 6.59
C SER A 248 -4.96 -13.16 7.26
N ALA A 249 -5.76 -12.30 6.62
CA ALA A 249 -6.14 -10.97 7.09
C ALA A 249 -7.57 -10.58 6.63
N ASN A 250 -8.47 -11.56 6.54
CA ASN A 250 -9.85 -11.41 6.12
C ASN A 250 -10.69 -10.61 7.11
N ALA A 251 -10.47 -10.75 8.43
CA ALA A 251 -11.12 -9.87 9.40
C ALA A 251 -10.76 -8.40 9.17
N VAL A 252 -9.50 -8.10 8.84
CA VAL A 252 -9.10 -6.72 8.51
C VAL A 252 -9.84 -6.25 7.25
N ASN A 253 -9.91 -7.06 6.19
CA ASN A 253 -10.68 -6.72 4.98
C ASN A 253 -12.16 -6.43 5.27
N ALA A 254 -12.74 -7.11 6.25
CA ALA A 254 -14.14 -6.97 6.62
C ALA A 254 -14.43 -5.63 7.33
N TYR A 255 -13.46 -5.06 8.04
CA TYR A 255 -13.63 -3.88 8.89
C TYR A 255 -12.81 -2.64 8.47
N ASP A 256 -11.94 -2.73 7.46
CA ASP A 256 -11.01 -1.65 7.09
C ASP A 256 -11.62 -0.41 6.41
N GLY A 257 -12.91 -0.47 6.03
CA GLY A 257 -13.57 0.55 5.22
C GLY A 257 -13.81 1.91 5.91
N ASP A 258 -13.73 1.97 7.24
CA ASP A 258 -13.94 3.20 8.03
C ASP A 258 -12.70 3.65 8.82
N LEU A 259 -11.59 2.92 8.67
CA LEU A 259 -10.33 3.23 9.34
C LEU A 259 -9.59 4.37 8.64
N TYR A 260 -8.93 5.22 9.44
CA TYR A 260 -8.23 6.40 8.95
C TYR A 260 -7.03 6.09 8.02
N ASP A 261 -6.47 4.89 8.15
CA ASP A 261 -5.34 4.37 7.38
C ASP A 261 -5.73 3.16 6.52
N SER A 262 -7.04 2.88 6.39
CA SER A 262 -7.56 1.75 5.63
C SER A 262 -6.98 0.38 6.03
N GLY A 263 -6.63 0.21 7.32
CA GLY A 263 -6.27 -1.07 7.91
C GLY A 263 -4.76 -1.35 7.98
N ALA A 264 -3.90 -0.39 7.64
CA ALA A 264 -2.44 -0.56 7.69
C ALA A 264 -1.94 -0.88 9.11
N GLN A 265 -2.40 -0.15 10.14
CA GLN A 265 -2.07 -0.40 11.54
C GLN A 265 -2.58 -1.78 12.00
N ALA A 266 -3.82 -2.14 11.68
CA ALA A 266 -4.39 -3.44 12.05
C ALA A 266 -3.57 -4.61 11.46
N ARG A 267 -3.14 -4.47 10.19
CA ARG A 267 -2.25 -5.44 9.54
C ARG A 267 -0.88 -5.53 10.19
N ALA A 268 -0.33 -4.39 10.60
CA ALA A 268 0.95 -4.34 11.28
C ALA A 268 0.89 -5.09 12.62
N GLU A 269 -0.13 -4.82 13.44
CA GLU A 269 -0.36 -5.56 14.70
C GLU A 269 -0.50 -7.06 14.44
N LEU A 270 -1.30 -7.44 13.44
CA LEU A 270 -1.49 -8.85 13.08
C LEU A 270 -0.17 -9.54 12.73
N VAL A 271 0.69 -8.89 11.93
CA VAL A 271 2.04 -9.42 11.62
C VAL A 271 2.87 -9.61 12.89
N LEU A 272 2.86 -8.64 13.81
CA LEU A 272 3.61 -8.74 15.07
C LEU A 272 3.05 -9.82 16.01
N ASP A 273 1.73 -10.01 16.05
CA ASP A 273 1.08 -11.09 16.81
C ASP A 273 1.48 -12.46 16.26
N HIS A 274 1.53 -12.62 14.94
CA HIS A 274 2.06 -13.83 14.31
C HIS A 274 3.54 -14.05 14.64
N LEU A 275 4.38 -13.01 14.62
CA LEU A 275 5.78 -13.13 15.04
C LEU A 275 5.92 -13.52 16.52
N ALA A 276 5.03 -13.04 17.39
CA ALA A 276 4.97 -13.44 18.79
C ALA A 276 4.56 -14.92 18.97
N LEU A 277 3.62 -15.43 18.15
CA LEU A 277 3.30 -16.86 18.10
C LEU A 277 4.52 -17.68 17.67
N TRP A 278 5.22 -17.24 16.62
CA TRP A 278 6.44 -17.91 16.16
C TRP A 278 7.54 -17.89 17.20
N LYS A 279 7.69 -16.81 17.97
CA LYS A 279 8.57 -16.75 19.14
C LYS A 279 8.22 -17.83 20.15
N ASN A 280 6.95 -17.97 20.51
CA ASN A 280 6.52 -19.00 21.44
C ASN A 280 6.76 -20.42 20.89
N TRP A 281 6.33 -20.72 19.66
CA TRP A 281 6.48 -22.04 19.04
C TRP A 281 7.94 -22.45 18.80
N SER A 282 8.83 -21.48 18.60
CA SER A 282 10.26 -21.71 18.38
C SER A 282 11.10 -21.77 19.66
N THR A 283 10.57 -21.33 20.81
CA THR A 283 11.31 -21.33 22.07
C THR A 283 10.76 -22.35 23.07
N ILE A 284 9.46 -22.27 23.35
CA ILE A 284 8.76 -23.12 24.32
C ILE A 284 8.11 -24.31 23.60
N GLY A 285 7.55 -24.07 22.41
CA GLY A 285 6.69 -25.02 21.70
C GLY A 285 5.21 -24.84 22.08
N GLY A 286 4.38 -25.82 21.74
CA GLY A 286 2.94 -25.83 22.04
C GLY A 286 2.08 -26.06 20.80
N GLY A 287 0.75 -26.12 21.00
CA GLY A 287 -0.20 -26.28 19.90
C GLY A 287 -0.11 -25.12 18.89
N PRO A 288 -0.28 -25.38 17.59
CA PRO A 288 -0.62 -26.67 16.98
C PRO A 288 0.61 -27.53 16.62
N PHE A 289 1.83 -27.04 16.84
CA PHE A 289 3.04 -27.65 16.29
C PHE A 289 3.85 -28.50 17.28
N GLY A 290 3.43 -28.57 18.54
CA GLY A 290 4.18 -29.25 19.60
C GLY A 290 5.59 -28.68 19.71
N ARG A 291 6.61 -29.55 19.57
CA ARG A 291 8.02 -29.16 19.61
C ARG A 291 8.66 -29.01 18.23
N THR A 292 7.87 -29.05 17.16
CA THR A 292 8.36 -29.14 15.76
C THR A 292 9.33 -28.01 15.41
N TYR A 293 9.09 -26.80 15.90
CA TYR A 293 9.86 -25.59 15.56
C TYR A 293 10.83 -25.12 16.65
N VAL A 294 10.91 -25.82 17.79
CA VAL A 294 11.78 -25.43 18.90
C VAL A 294 13.24 -25.41 18.42
N GLY A 295 13.90 -24.26 18.55
CA GLY A 295 15.27 -24.02 18.11
C GLY A 295 15.48 -23.95 16.59
N LYS A 296 14.41 -23.83 15.78
CA LYS A 296 14.49 -23.89 14.31
C LYS A 296 14.18 -22.57 13.59
N VAL A 297 13.86 -21.50 14.31
CA VAL A 297 13.46 -20.22 13.72
C VAL A 297 14.39 -19.12 14.21
N ASP A 298 14.94 -18.34 13.28
CA ASP A 298 15.73 -17.15 13.56
C ASP A 298 14.84 -15.90 13.46
N LEU A 299 14.39 -15.40 14.61
CA LEU A 299 13.57 -14.19 14.70
C LEU A 299 14.40 -12.90 14.72
N GLN A 300 15.73 -12.99 14.58
CA GLN A 300 16.63 -11.85 14.39
C GLN A 300 16.98 -11.62 12.90
N ASN A 301 16.51 -12.52 12.03
CA ASN A 301 16.62 -12.44 10.58
C ASN A 301 15.25 -12.65 9.91
N VAL A 302 14.40 -11.63 9.98
CA VAL A 302 13.00 -11.65 9.51
C VAL A 302 12.84 -10.83 8.23
N GLY A 303 12.14 -11.41 7.24
CA GLY A 303 11.66 -10.73 6.05
C GLY A 303 10.14 -10.62 6.04
N LEU A 304 9.60 -9.54 5.47
CA LEU A 304 8.16 -9.34 5.31
C LEU A 304 7.82 -9.05 3.86
N MET A 305 6.90 -9.79 3.26
CA MET A 305 6.27 -9.44 1.99
C MET A 305 4.80 -9.16 2.23
N GLY A 306 4.28 -8.11 1.61
CA GLY A 306 2.86 -7.80 1.69
C GLY A 306 2.33 -7.37 0.32
N HIS A 307 1.17 -7.88 -0.06
CA HIS A 307 0.52 -7.54 -1.33
C HIS A 307 -0.54 -6.45 -1.13
N SER A 308 -0.64 -5.43 -1.98
CA SER A 308 -1.72 -4.44 -1.96
C SER A 308 -1.76 -3.67 -0.62
N ARG A 309 -2.91 -3.60 0.05
CA ARG A 309 -2.98 -3.08 1.44
C ARG A 309 -2.11 -3.86 2.43
N GLY A 310 -1.82 -5.13 2.13
CA GLY A 310 -0.84 -5.94 2.85
C GLY A 310 0.58 -5.37 2.74
N GLY A 311 0.94 -4.77 1.61
CA GLY A 311 2.24 -4.13 1.39
C GLY A 311 2.46 -2.93 2.30
N GLU A 312 1.45 -2.08 2.43
CA GLU A 312 1.44 -0.98 3.40
C GLU A 312 1.46 -1.52 4.85
N GLY A 313 0.71 -2.60 5.12
CA GLY A 313 0.70 -3.28 6.41
C GLY A 313 2.07 -3.79 6.85
N VAL A 314 2.85 -4.43 5.97
CA VAL A 314 4.19 -4.92 6.32
C VAL A 314 5.23 -3.79 6.45
N ALA A 315 5.09 -2.72 5.66
CA ALA A 315 5.89 -1.51 5.85
C ALA A 315 5.61 -0.90 7.23
N ARG A 316 4.34 -0.78 7.60
CA ARG A 316 3.92 -0.31 8.92
C ARG A 316 4.38 -1.25 10.05
N ALA A 317 4.40 -2.57 9.84
CA ALA A 317 4.90 -3.54 10.82
C ALA A 317 6.39 -3.32 11.14
N ALA A 318 7.21 -3.01 10.13
CA ALA A 318 8.63 -2.72 10.33
C ALA A 318 8.84 -1.47 11.20
N VAL A 319 8.11 -0.39 10.91
CA VAL A 319 8.13 0.85 11.69
C VAL A 319 7.65 0.61 13.12
N LEU A 320 6.48 -0.04 13.27
CA LEU A 320 5.89 -0.32 14.57
C LEU A 320 6.78 -1.22 15.45
N ASN A 321 7.46 -2.19 14.86
CA ASN A 321 8.44 -3.01 15.57
C ASN A 321 9.61 -2.17 16.08
N ALA A 322 10.15 -1.27 15.25
CA ALA A 322 11.22 -0.35 15.65
C ALA A 322 10.76 0.58 16.78
N ASP A 323 9.57 1.18 16.68
CA ASP A 323 8.96 2.03 17.70
C ASP A 323 8.80 1.28 19.05
N ARG A 324 8.57 -0.04 19.01
CA ARG A 324 8.45 -0.92 20.17
C ARG A 324 9.78 -1.52 20.66
N GLY A 325 10.91 -0.92 20.27
CA GLY A 325 12.25 -1.31 20.71
C GLY A 325 12.89 -2.44 19.90
N GLY A 326 12.34 -2.79 18.73
CA GLY A 326 12.96 -3.72 17.79
C GLY A 326 12.97 -5.17 18.26
N GLN A 327 11.83 -5.67 18.78
CA GLN A 327 11.74 -7.03 19.35
C GLN A 327 12.06 -8.13 18.33
N PHE A 328 11.75 -7.91 17.06
CA PHE A 328 12.07 -8.80 15.95
C PHE A 328 13.09 -8.14 15.01
N GLY A 329 14.06 -8.92 14.54
CA GLY A 329 15.07 -8.43 13.60
C GLY A 329 14.53 -8.37 12.17
N ILE A 330 13.62 -7.45 11.89
CA ILE A 330 13.07 -7.21 10.55
C ILE A 330 14.17 -6.54 9.70
N ARG A 331 14.73 -7.29 8.74
CA ARG A 331 15.85 -6.85 7.90
C ARG A 331 15.43 -6.46 6.49
N ALA A 332 14.32 -7.02 6.01
CA ALA A 332 13.91 -6.87 4.62
C ALA A 332 12.38 -6.76 4.50
N VAL A 333 11.89 -5.78 3.74
CA VAL A 333 10.47 -5.57 3.45
C VAL A 333 10.25 -5.49 1.94
N LEU A 334 9.32 -6.29 1.41
CA LEU A 334 8.94 -6.28 -0.01
C LEU A 334 7.45 -5.96 -0.14
N PRO A 335 7.09 -4.69 -0.35
CA PRO A 335 5.74 -4.32 -0.75
C PRO A 335 5.49 -4.73 -2.21
N LEU A 336 4.57 -5.67 -2.42
CA LEU A 336 4.12 -6.13 -3.73
C LEU A 336 2.83 -5.40 -4.09
N ALA A 337 2.79 -4.75 -5.26
CA ALA A 337 1.68 -3.94 -5.75
C ALA A 337 1.00 -3.10 -4.65
N PRO A 338 1.76 -2.40 -3.79
CA PRO A 338 1.22 -1.98 -2.51
C PRO A 338 0.37 -0.72 -2.64
N THR A 339 -0.55 -0.54 -1.70
CA THR A 339 -1.10 0.79 -1.43
C THR A 339 -0.07 1.65 -0.69
N ASP A 340 -0.26 2.97 -0.70
CA ASP A 340 0.55 3.90 0.10
C ASP A 340 -0.31 5.10 0.53
N PHE A 341 -1.29 4.84 1.38
CA PHE A 341 -2.24 5.87 1.81
C PHE A 341 -1.66 6.78 2.88
N ALA A 342 -0.98 6.18 3.85
CA ALA A 342 -0.36 6.88 4.97
C ALA A 342 1.04 7.41 4.66
N ARG A 343 1.65 7.12 3.50
CA ARG A 343 3.01 7.58 3.14
C ARG A 343 4.06 7.24 4.21
N ALA A 344 4.05 6.01 4.68
CA ALA A 344 4.99 5.60 5.72
C ALA A 344 6.42 5.53 5.15
N THR A 345 7.40 6.06 5.90
CA THR A 345 8.82 5.87 5.60
C THR A 345 9.36 4.66 6.37
N VAL A 346 10.24 3.88 5.77
CA VAL A 346 10.80 2.64 6.37
C VAL A 346 12.34 2.73 6.46
N PRO A 347 12.87 3.58 7.37
CA PRO A 347 14.32 3.76 7.52
C PRO A 347 15.01 2.50 8.08
N GLY A 348 16.29 2.33 7.75
CA GLY A 348 17.15 1.27 8.31
C GLY A 348 16.85 -0.17 7.88
N VAL A 349 15.87 -0.39 7.00
CA VAL A 349 15.45 -1.72 6.53
C VAL A 349 15.58 -1.81 5.01
N ALA A 350 16.13 -2.92 4.52
CA ALA A 350 16.21 -3.15 3.07
C ALA A 350 14.81 -3.22 2.47
N MET A 351 14.57 -2.54 1.35
CA MET A 351 13.24 -2.48 0.76
C MET A 351 13.25 -2.57 -0.76
N SER A 352 12.40 -3.41 -1.33
CA SER A 352 12.12 -3.38 -2.76
C SER A 352 10.62 -3.36 -3.01
N VAL A 353 10.13 -2.39 -3.76
CA VAL A 353 8.72 -2.32 -4.17
C VAL A 353 8.56 -3.01 -5.52
N LEU A 354 7.64 -3.97 -5.66
CA LEU A 354 7.31 -4.58 -6.95
C LEU A 354 6.01 -3.96 -7.47
N LEU A 355 6.05 -3.20 -8.57
CA LEU A 355 4.90 -2.49 -9.13
C LEU A 355 4.39 -3.18 -10.41
N PRO A 356 3.10 -3.56 -10.49
CA PRO A 356 2.52 -4.05 -11.74
C PRO A 356 2.21 -2.89 -12.67
N TYR A 357 2.73 -2.88 -13.89
CA TYR A 357 2.47 -1.75 -14.80
C TYR A 357 0.98 -1.58 -15.12
N CYS A 358 0.25 -2.69 -15.22
CA CYS A 358 -1.16 -2.72 -15.56
C CYS A 358 -2.06 -2.99 -14.34
N ASP A 359 -1.63 -2.52 -13.17
CA ASP A 359 -2.42 -2.56 -11.95
C ASP A 359 -3.76 -1.82 -12.18
N GLY A 360 -4.87 -2.54 -12.11
CA GLY A 360 -6.22 -1.97 -12.22
C GLY A 360 -6.83 -1.59 -10.88
N ASP A 361 -6.31 -2.17 -9.79
CA ASP A 361 -6.85 -2.01 -8.45
C ASP A 361 -6.17 -0.87 -7.67
N VAL A 362 -4.89 -0.62 -7.94
CA VAL A 362 -4.01 0.48 -7.47
C VAL A 362 -3.32 1.10 -8.69
N SER A 363 -4.12 1.60 -9.62
CA SER A 363 -3.68 2.04 -10.94
C SER A 363 -2.74 3.24 -10.97
N ASP A 364 -2.66 3.98 -9.88
CA ASP A 364 -1.73 5.11 -9.73
C ASP A 364 -0.32 4.69 -9.30
N LEU A 365 -0.10 3.37 -9.12
CA LEU A 365 1.14 2.75 -8.66
C LEU A 365 1.75 3.48 -7.46
N GLN A 366 0.90 3.97 -6.56
CA GLN A 366 1.30 4.80 -5.44
C GLN A 366 2.38 4.17 -4.55
N GLY A 367 2.55 2.85 -4.58
CA GLY A 367 3.66 2.15 -3.93
C GLY A 367 5.05 2.70 -4.26
N GLN A 368 5.22 3.36 -5.40
CA GLN A 368 6.46 4.06 -5.78
C GLN A 368 6.93 5.04 -4.69
N LYS A 369 6.00 5.64 -3.95
CA LYS A 369 6.28 6.63 -2.91
C LYS A 369 6.99 6.03 -1.69
N PHE A 370 6.87 4.73 -1.39
CA PHE A 370 7.70 4.10 -0.36
C PHE A 370 9.19 4.31 -0.64
N TYR A 371 9.62 4.11 -1.89
CA TYR A 371 11.00 4.34 -2.30
C TYR A 371 11.36 5.84 -2.23
N ASP A 372 10.52 6.70 -2.81
CA ASP A 372 10.81 8.13 -2.91
C ASP A 372 10.85 8.83 -1.55
N ASP A 373 9.94 8.50 -0.64
CA ASP A 373 9.84 9.13 0.68
C ASP A 373 10.89 8.56 1.63
N THR A 374 11.18 7.26 1.54
CA THR A 374 12.13 6.63 2.48
C THR A 374 13.59 6.99 2.17
N ARG A 375 13.98 7.09 0.90
CA ARG A 375 15.40 7.27 0.50
C ARG A 375 16.09 8.52 1.06
N TYR A 376 15.30 9.51 1.50
CA TYR A 376 15.80 10.74 2.13
C TYR A 376 15.19 11.00 3.52
N SER A 377 14.50 10.01 4.11
CA SER A 377 13.83 10.17 5.39
C SER A 377 14.79 10.30 6.58
N VAL A 378 15.95 9.65 6.51
CA VAL A 378 17.00 9.67 7.54
C VAL A 378 18.35 9.90 6.90
N THR A 379 19.06 10.93 7.35
CA THR A 379 20.42 11.23 6.88
C THR A 379 21.38 10.08 7.21
N GLY A 380 22.13 9.61 6.21
CA GLY A 380 23.13 8.57 6.39
C GLY A 380 22.57 7.14 6.40
N ASP A 381 21.27 6.96 6.12
CA ASP A 381 20.69 5.64 5.92
C ASP A 381 21.30 4.95 4.70
N THR A 382 21.89 3.77 4.91
CA THR A 382 22.57 2.98 3.88
C THR A 382 21.78 1.75 3.45
N ALA A 383 20.56 1.54 3.97
CA ALA A 383 19.76 0.39 3.63
C ALA A 383 19.41 0.40 2.12
N PRO A 384 19.58 -0.73 1.41
CA PRO A 384 19.36 -0.79 -0.02
C PRO A 384 17.87 -0.65 -0.33
N ARG A 385 17.56 0.18 -1.33
CA ARG A 385 16.20 0.47 -1.74
C ARG A 385 16.05 0.43 -3.25
N SER A 386 14.97 -0.19 -3.70
CA SER A 386 14.63 -0.25 -5.12
C SER A 386 13.13 -0.24 -5.37
N THR A 387 12.77 0.12 -6.59
CA THR A 387 11.46 -0.16 -7.17
C THR A 387 11.67 -0.97 -8.44
N VAL A 388 10.88 -2.02 -8.62
CA VAL A 388 10.89 -2.90 -9.77
C VAL A 388 9.51 -2.83 -10.42
N THR A 389 9.41 -2.20 -11.57
CA THR A 389 8.16 -2.13 -12.35
C THR A 389 8.12 -3.28 -13.34
N VAL A 390 7.09 -4.13 -13.27
CA VAL A 390 6.90 -5.30 -14.11
C VAL A 390 5.91 -4.99 -15.23
N LEU A 391 6.43 -4.85 -16.45
CA LEU A 391 5.62 -4.51 -17.63
C LEU A 391 4.64 -5.64 -17.96
N GLY A 392 3.39 -5.28 -18.27
CA GLY A 392 2.34 -6.22 -18.67
C GLY A 392 1.77 -7.08 -17.53
N SER A 393 2.08 -6.78 -16.26
CA SER A 393 1.47 -7.44 -15.10
C SER A 393 0.37 -6.60 -14.47
N ASN A 394 -0.67 -7.24 -13.93
CA ASN A 394 -1.76 -6.61 -13.19
C ASN A 394 -1.61 -6.82 -11.68
N HIS A 395 -2.58 -6.31 -10.93
CA HIS A 395 -2.57 -6.43 -9.47
C HIS A 395 -2.73 -7.89 -9.04
N ASN A 396 -3.73 -8.58 -9.60
CA ASN A 396 -4.21 -9.81 -8.99
C ASN A 396 -3.33 -11.03 -9.27
N PHE A 397 -2.74 -11.14 -10.46
CA PHE A 397 -2.23 -12.44 -10.92
C PHE A 397 -0.92 -12.87 -10.27
N PHE A 398 -0.31 -12.06 -9.41
CA PHE A 398 0.75 -12.53 -8.50
C PHE A 398 0.24 -13.52 -7.44
N ASN A 399 -1.08 -13.61 -7.24
CA ASN A 399 -1.74 -14.49 -6.27
C ASN A 399 -2.68 -15.48 -7.00
N THR A 400 -2.51 -16.78 -6.79
CA THR A 400 -3.35 -17.81 -7.45
C THR A 400 -4.80 -17.80 -6.98
N GLU A 401 -5.07 -17.39 -5.74
CA GLU A 401 -6.41 -17.26 -5.16
C GLU A 401 -7.16 -16.00 -5.61
N TRP A 402 -6.49 -15.09 -6.33
CA TRP A 402 -7.10 -13.93 -6.97
C TRP A 402 -7.11 -14.05 -8.50
N THR A 403 -6.77 -15.24 -9.02
CA THR A 403 -6.63 -15.51 -10.45
C THR A 403 -7.77 -16.38 -10.98
N PRO A 404 -8.52 -15.91 -12.00
CA PRO A 404 -9.59 -16.70 -12.62
C PRO A 404 -9.11 -18.06 -13.12
N GLY A 405 -9.88 -19.11 -12.81
CA GLY A 405 -9.57 -20.50 -13.19
C GLY A 405 -8.49 -21.17 -12.34
N GLN A 406 -7.99 -20.51 -11.28
CA GLN A 406 -7.06 -21.08 -10.31
C GLN A 406 -7.60 -20.97 -8.88
N SER A 407 -8.33 -19.90 -8.56
CA SER A 407 -8.81 -19.59 -7.21
C SER A 407 -9.94 -20.50 -6.72
N GLU A 408 -9.96 -20.77 -5.41
CA GLU A 408 -11.10 -21.45 -4.76
C GLU A 408 -12.35 -20.55 -4.71
N ALA A 409 -12.16 -19.26 -4.44
CA ALA A 409 -13.23 -18.25 -4.41
C ALA A 409 -13.38 -17.53 -5.77
N PRO A 410 -14.52 -16.86 -6.05
CA PRO A 410 -14.66 -16.02 -7.24
C PRO A 410 -13.59 -14.93 -7.30
N SER A 411 -12.99 -14.76 -8.47
CA SER A 411 -11.92 -13.80 -8.74
C SER A 411 -12.06 -13.21 -10.16
N GLY A 412 -11.27 -12.18 -10.47
CA GLY A 412 -11.34 -11.45 -11.74
C GLY A 412 -10.01 -10.80 -12.14
N ASP A 413 -9.88 -10.44 -13.42
CA ASP A 413 -8.85 -9.49 -13.84
C ASP A 413 -9.23 -8.09 -13.33
N ASP A 414 -8.33 -7.46 -12.58
CA ASP A 414 -8.52 -6.14 -11.98
C ASP A 414 -8.48 -5.01 -13.02
N TRP A 415 -7.91 -5.25 -14.21
CA TRP A 415 -7.86 -4.25 -15.26
C TRP A 415 -9.12 -4.28 -16.14
N SER A 416 -9.76 -3.11 -16.32
CA SER A 416 -10.96 -2.95 -17.13
C SER A 416 -10.75 -1.93 -18.25
N GLY A 417 -10.68 -2.40 -19.49
CA GLY A 417 -10.58 -1.58 -20.71
C GLY A 417 -10.61 -2.46 -21.97
N GLU A 418 -10.27 -1.89 -23.13
CA GLU A 418 -10.31 -2.62 -24.40
C GLU A 418 -9.24 -3.73 -24.48
N ASP A 419 -9.69 -4.97 -24.67
CA ASP A 419 -8.88 -6.20 -24.54
C ASP A 419 -7.70 -6.30 -25.52
N ARG A 420 -7.78 -5.68 -26.69
CA ARG A 420 -6.80 -5.82 -27.78
C ARG A 420 -6.03 -4.54 -28.11
N GLU A 421 -6.58 -3.39 -27.78
CA GLU A 421 -6.03 -2.08 -28.18
C GLU A 421 -5.15 -1.47 -27.07
N SER A 422 -5.29 -1.95 -25.84
CA SER A 422 -4.45 -1.52 -24.72
C SER A 422 -3.31 -2.51 -24.45
N PRO A 423 -2.09 -2.03 -24.13
CA PRO A 423 -1.01 -2.85 -23.58
C PRO A 423 -1.39 -3.67 -22.34
N CYS A 424 -2.46 -3.25 -21.66
CA CYS A 424 -3.00 -3.90 -20.47
C CYS A 424 -4.23 -4.76 -20.73
N GLY A 425 -4.73 -4.82 -21.97
CA GLY A 425 -5.83 -5.69 -22.35
C GLY A 425 -5.48 -7.17 -22.22
N ALA A 426 -6.42 -7.98 -21.75
CA ALA A 426 -6.21 -9.41 -21.51
C ALA A 426 -5.85 -10.20 -22.78
N LYS A 427 -6.16 -9.67 -23.97
CA LYS A 427 -5.84 -10.28 -25.27
C LYS A 427 -4.66 -9.60 -25.98
N TYR A 428 -4.01 -8.61 -25.37
CA TYR A 428 -2.87 -7.94 -25.95
C TYR A 428 -1.60 -8.82 -25.85
N ALA A 429 -0.82 -8.90 -26.92
CA ALA A 429 0.33 -9.79 -26.97
C ALA A 429 1.43 -9.45 -25.93
N GLY A 430 1.58 -8.17 -25.60
CA GLY A 430 2.52 -7.71 -24.58
C GLY A 430 2.08 -7.95 -23.13
N ARG A 431 0.79 -8.25 -22.89
CA ARG A 431 0.27 -8.57 -21.55
C ARG A 431 0.81 -9.91 -21.10
N LEU A 432 1.31 -9.99 -19.86
CA LEU A 432 1.76 -11.25 -19.26
C LEU A 432 0.55 -12.11 -18.87
N THR A 433 0.61 -13.40 -19.16
CA THR A 433 -0.38 -14.37 -18.66
C THR A 433 -0.26 -14.52 -17.15
N ALA A 434 -1.31 -15.03 -16.48
CA ALA A 434 -1.26 -15.21 -15.03
C ALA A 434 -0.06 -16.05 -14.57
N LYS A 435 0.27 -17.14 -15.26
CA LYS A 435 1.45 -17.97 -14.94
C LYS A 435 2.76 -17.21 -15.10
N GLU A 436 2.88 -16.35 -16.11
CA GLU A 436 4.08 -15.54 -16.30
C GLU A 436 4.23 -14.47 -15.20
N GLN A 437 3.12 -13.89 -14.76
CA GLN A 437 3.09 -12.94 -13.63
C GLN A 437 3.49 -13.61 -12.31
N GLN A 438 3.00 -14.83 -12.06
CA GLN A 438 3.41 -15.66 -10.91
C GLN A 438 4.90 -16.04 -10.98
N ALA A 439 5.41 -16.32 -12.18
CA ALA A 439 6.80 -16.70 -12.39
C ALA A 439 7.76 -15.53 -12.13
N VAL A 440 7.48 -14.33 -12.68
CA VAL A 440 8.26 -13.12 -12.36
C VAL A 440 8.10 -12.72 -10.88
N GLY A 441 6.90 -12.83 -10.31
CA GLY A 441 6.68 -12.63 -8.87
C GLY A 441 7.55 -13.54 -8.02
N THR A 442 7.59 -14.84 -8.35
CA THR A 442 8.45 -15.83 -7.69
C THR A 442 9.92 -15.45 -7.76
N ALA A 443 10.41 -15.09 -8.95
CA ALA A 443 11.81 -14.75 -9.17
C ALA A 443 12.27 -13.51 -8.38
N TYR A 444 11.45 -12.46 -8.32
CA TYR A 444 11.81 -11.22 -7.63
C TYR A 444 11.58 -11.29 -6.12
N VAL A 445 10.51 -11.95 -5.66
CA VAL A 445 10.29 -12.17 -4.22
C VAL A 445 11.37 -13.07 -3.64
N ALA A 446 11.68 -14.20 -4.28
CA ALA A 446 12.75 -15.08 -3.82
C ALA A 446 14.12 -14.41 -3.91
N GLY A 447 14.41 -13.71 -5.02
CA GLY A 447 15.69 -13.02 -5.21
C GLY A 447 15.96 -11.96 -4.17
N PHE A 448 14.94 -11.19 -3.80
CA PHE A 448 15.08 -10.15 -2.77
C PHE A 448 15.42 -10.73 -1.40
N PHE A 449 14.66 -11.71 -0.91
CA PHE A 449 14.94 -12.28 0.41
C PHE A 449 16.24 -13.09 0.43
N ARG A 450 16.60 -13.76 -0.67
CA ARG A 450 17.91 -14.43 -0.80
C ARG A 450 19.07 -13.45 -0.77
N LEU A 451 18.91 -12.29 -1.40
CA LEU A 451 19.89 -11.20 -1.34
C LEU A 451 20.02 -10.64 0.07
N GLN A 452 18.90 -10.28 0.72
CA GLN A 452 18.93 -9.49 1.95
C GLN A 452 19.13 -10.34 3.21
N LEU A 453 18.45 -11.49 3.30
CA LEU A 453 18.49 -12.36 4.48
C LEU A 453 19.54 -13.47 4.34
N GLY A 454 19.76 -13.96 3.12
CA GLY A 454 20.75 -14.99 2.80
C GLY A 454 22.11 -14.45 2.36
N HIS A 455 22.23 -13.14 2.17
CA HIS A 455 23.45 -12.47 1.70
C HIS A 455 23.95 -12.96 0.33
N GLU A 456 23.06 -13.50 -0.50
CA GLU A 456 23.39 -13.99 -1.84
C GLU A 456 23.57 -12.84 -2.84
N ARG A 457 24.71 -12.15 -2.75
CA ARG A 457 25.05 -10.94 -3.53
C ARG A 457 24.94 -11.10 -5.06
N LYS A 458 24.98 -12.33 -5.56
CA LYS A 458 24.77 -12.65 -6.97
C LYS A 458 23.40 -12.20 -7.51
N PHE A 459 22.42 -11.96 -6.64
CA PHE A 459 21.09 -11.44 -7.01
C PHE A 459 20.95 -9.91 -6.94
N LEU A 460 22.00 -9.19 -6.50
CA LEU A 460 22.01 -7.72 -6.47
C LEU A 460 21.62 -7.07 -7.81
N PRO A 461 22.04 -7.59 -8.99
CA PRO A 461 21.70 -6.98 -10.27
C PRO A 461 20.19 -6.91 -10.59
N GLN A 462 19.34 -7.66 -9.89
CA GLN A 462 17.88 -7.53 -10.03
C GLN A 462 17.32 -6.26 -9.36
N PHE A 463 18.09 -5.61 -8.48
CA PHE A 463 17.62 -4.55 -7.58
C PHE A 463 18.51 -3.31 -7.59
N ASP A 464 19.61 -3.30 -8.35
CA ASP A 464 20.57 -2.20 -8.38
C ASP A 464 20.40 -1.23 -9.56
N GLY A 465 19.38 -1.42 -10.39
CA GLY A 465 19.14 -0.60 -11.60
C GLY A 465 19.67 -1.21 -12.89
N SER A 466 20.29 -2.40 -12.83
CA SER A 466 20.79 -3.10 -14.02
C SER A 466 19.70 -3.76 -14.86
N ASP A 467 18.44 -3.75 -14.41
CA ASP A 467 17.31 -4.47 -14.98
C ASP A 467 17.54 -5.99 -15.13
N ALA A 468 18.49 -6.57 -14.39
CA ALA A 468 18.80 -7.98 -14.56
C ALA A 468 17.61 -8.85 -14.19
N ARG A 469 17.47 -9.97 -14.89
CA ARG A 469 16.34 -10.89 -14.74
C ARG A 469 16.80 -12.32 -14.50
N ALA A 470 16.00 -13.05 -13.75
CA ALA A 470 16.09 -14.49 -13.64
C ALA A 470 15.62 -15.18 -14.94
N ALA A 471 16.07 -16.41 -15.19
CA ALA A 471 15.55 -17.21 -16.30
C ALA A 471 14.07 -17.57 -16.09
N SER A 472 13.68 -17.89 -14.85
CA SER A 472 12.33 -18.20 -14.40
C SER A 472 11.33 -17.05 -14.57
N ALA A 473 11.79 -15.79 -14.61
CA ALA A 473 10.96 -14.64 -14.96
C ALA A 473 10.50 -14.65 -16.44
N GLY A 474 11.05 -15.57 -17.25
CA GLY A 474 10.60 -15.81 -18.62
C GLY A 474 10.75 -14.59 -19.52
N ARG A 475 9.66 -14.19 -20.18
CA ARG A 475 9.62 -13.04 -21.08
C ARG A 475 9.33 -11.70 -20.39
N ALA A 476 9.12 -11.69 -19.08
CA ALA A 476 8.82 -10.46 -18.35
C ALA A 476 9.92 -9.42 -18.59
N VAL A 477 9.48 -8.18 -18.78
CA VAL A 477 10.35 -7.01 -18.88
C VAL A 477 10.15 -6.22 -17.61
N VAL A 478 11.27 -5.89 -16.94
CA VAL A 478 11.26 -5.06 -15.74
C VAL A 478 12.02 -3.76 -15.97
N ARG A 479 11.69 -2.76 -15.17
CA ARG A 479 12.48 -1.53 -15.02
C ARG A 479 12.77 -1.32 -13.54
N VAL A 480 14.03 -1.15 -13.21
CA VAL A 480 14.52 -1.08 -11.85
C VAL A 480 15.05 0.31 -11.58
N VAL A 481 14.47 0.99 -10.60
CA VAL A 481 14.99 2.22 -10.03
C VAL A 481 15.63 1.86 -8.70
N SER A 482 16.86 2.29 -8.47
CA SER A 482 17.58 2.04 -7.22
C SER A 482 18.34 3.28 -6.79
N GLN A 483 18.70 3.33 -5.50
CA GLN A 483 19.66 4.29 -4.99
C GLN A 483 20.93 3.54 -4.59
N ALA A 484 22.02 3.74 -5.31
CA ALA A 484 23.30 3.17 -4.91
C ALA A 484 23.78 3.78 -3.58
N PRO A 485 24.63 3.09 -2.80
CA PRO A 485 25.16 3.63 -1.54
C PRO A 485 25.81 5.01 -1.72
N PRO A 486 25.70 5.94 -0.74
CA PRO A 486 26.27 7.29 -0.83
C PRO A 486 27.74 7.34 -1.26
N ALA A 487 28.55 6.40 -0.79
CA ALA A 487 29.98 6.30 -1.12
C ALA A 487 30.27 5.95 -2.59
N SER A 488 29.27 5.49 -3.33
CA SER A 488 29.38 5.01 -4.72
C SER A 488 28.47 5.76 -5.70
N ARG A 489 27.79 6.82 -5.26
CA ARG A 489 26.91 7.63 -6.13
C ARG A 489 27.32 9.10 -6.14
N ARG A 490 26.99 9.78 -7.24
CA ARG A 490 26.99 11.24 -7.35
C ARG A 490 25.54 11.70 -7.46
N ASP A 491 25.05 12.39 -6.44
CA ASP A 491 23.73 13.02 -6.49
C ASP A 491 23.82 14.29 -7.36
N VAL A 492 23.05 14.35 -8.44
CA VAL A 492 23.03 15.50 -9.36
C VAL A 492 22.23 16.66 -8.76
N ASN A 493 21.08 16.37 -8.15
CA ASN A 493 20.32 17.31 -7.34
C ASN A 493 19.39 16.55 -6.38
N ALA A 494 19.33 16.94 -5.11
CA ALA A 494 18.40 16.40 -4.11
C ALA A 494 17.11 17.22 -3.97
N LEU A 495 16.93 18.25 -4.83
CA LEU A 495 15.79 19.17 -4.88
C LEU A 495 15.63 20.05 -3.64
N ASP A 496 16.66 20.12 -2.79
CA ASP A 496 16.79 21.01 -1.64
C ASP A 496 17.63 22.27 -1.96
N LYS A 497 18.30 22.28 -3.11
CA LYS A 497 19.20 23.35 -3.57
C LYS A 497 19.04 23.61 -5.07
N ALA A 498 19.52 24.77 -5.52
CA ALA A 498 19.60 25.09 -6.94
C ALA A 498 20.50 24.07 -7.66
N LEU A 499 20.13 23.71 -8.90
CA LEU A 499 20.92 22.82 -9.73
C LEU A 499 22.30 23.46 -10.01
N PRO A 500 23.42 22.78 -9.72
CA PRO A 500 24.75 23.30 -10.05
C PRO A 500 24.90 23.54 -11.56
N ALA A 501 25.63 24.61 -11.94
CA ALA A 501 25.85 24.94 -13.35
C ALA A 501 26.62 23.84 -14.12
N ASP A 502 27.39 23.03 -13.40
CA ASP A 502 28.18 21.89 -13.89
C ASP A 502 27.58 20.53 -13.47
N ALA A 503 26.28 20.50 -13.15
CA ALA A 503 25.58 19.29 -12.72
C ALA A 503 25.60 18.18 -13.78
N VAL A 504 25.60 18.56 -15.06
CA VAL A 504 25.74 17.66 -16.22
C VAL A 504 26.78 18.23 -17.19
N SER A 505 27.38 17.37 -18.02
CA SER A 505 28.37 17.78 -19.02
C SER A 505 28.13 17.11 -20.38
N GLY A 506 28.81 17.60 -21.42
CA GLY A 506 28.66 17.10 -22.78
C GLY A 506 27.37 17.56 -23.44
N LYS A 507 26.61 16.63 -24.04
CA LYS A 507 25.35 16.94 -24.76
C LYS A 507 24.11 16.91 -23.87
N ALA A 508 24.25 16.63 -22.58
CA ALA A 508 23.14 16.58 -21.64
C ALA A 508 22.82 17.98 -21.10
N SER A 509 21.54 18.32 -21.00
CA SER A 509 21.03 19.47 -20.24
C SER A 509 20.16 18.96 -19.10
N ALA A 510 20.11 19.72 -18.01
CA ALA A 510 19.27 19.43 -16.86
C ALA A 510 18.61 20.72 -16.37
N GLU A 511 17.35 20.60 -15.95
CA GLU A 511 16.59 21.67 -15.33
C GLU A 511 15.78 21.10 -14.16
N VAL A 512 15.46 21.95 -13.18
CA VAL A 512 14.53 21.58 -12.11
C VAL A 512 13.13 21.93 -12.56
N CYS A 513 12.26 20.93 -12.57
CA CYS A 513 10.86 21.06 -12.96
C CYS A 513 9.95 20.57 -11.82
N ALA A 514 8.75 21.14 -11.73
CA ALA A 514 7.74 20.81 -10.73
C ALA A 514 6.84 19.66 -11.22
N GLY A 515 7.12 18.43 -10.81
CA GLY A 515 6.22 17.28 -10.95
C GLY A 515 5.41 17.23 -12.25
N VAL A 516 4.07 17.26 -12.14
CA VAL A 516 3.16 17.19 -13.28
C VAL A 516 2.17 18.36 -13.36
N SER A 517 1.86 18.82 -14.58
CA SER A 517 0.78 19.79 -14.85
C SER A 517 -0.48 19.12 -15.40
N ARG A 518 -1.65 19.67 -15.03
CA ARG A 518 -2.94 19.42 -15.70
C ARG A 518 -3.28 20.59 -16.62
N PRO A 519 -3.90 20.36 -17.80
CA PRO A 519 -4.35 21.44 -18.67
C PRO A 519 -5.37 22.41 -18.05
N SER A 520 -6.05 22.03 -16.96
CA SER A 520 -7.10 22.83 -16.30
C SER A 520 -6.77 23.29 -14.88
N GLY A 521 -5.51 23.15 -14.42
CA GLY A 521 -5.08 23.53 -13.06
C GLY A 521 -4.38 24.89 -13.01
N ARG A 522 -4.21 25.45 -11.80
CA ARG A 522 -3.28 26.57 -11.58
C ARG A 522 -1.89 26.11 -12.00
N MET A 523 -1.29 26.81 -12.96
CA MET A 523 0.10 26.55 -13.36
C MET A 523 1.01 26.73 -12.14
N ALA A 524 1.88 25.76 -11.89
CA ALA A 524 2.97 25.93 -10.94
C ALA A 524 3.86 27.09 -11.40
N ALA A 525 4.50 27.80 -10.45
CA ALA A 525 5.44 28.87 -10.79
C ALA A 525 6.68 28.36 -11.54
N THR A 526 6.99 27.07 -11.40
CA THR A 526 8.04 26.34 -12.12
C THR A 526 7.41 25.49 -13.23
N SER A 527 8.08 25.34 -14.38
CA SER A 527 7.68 24.41 -15.44
C SER A 527 7.57 22.99 -14.88
N THR A 528 6.62 22.19 -15.38
CA THR A 528 6.41 20.83 -14.88
C THR A 528 7.21 19.80 -15.68
N CYS A 529 7.67 18.72 -15.05
CA CYS A 529 8.48 17.69 -15.69
C CYS A 529 7.70 16.88 -16.75
N MET A 530 6.39 16.81 -16.58
CA MET A 530 5.49 16.12 -17.49
C MET A 530 4.12 16.81 -17.49
N THR A 531 3.46 16.83 -18.64
CA THR A 531 2.03 17.15 -18.71
C THR A 531 1.27 15.84 -18.85
N THR A 532 0.27 15.62 -18.00
CA THR A 532 -0.58 14.43 -18.07
C THR A 532 -2.03 14.78 -17.75
N ASP A 533 -2.95 14.16 -18.49
CA ASP A 533 -4.39 14.24 -18.20
C ASP A 533 -4.82 13.22 -17.13
N ASP A 534 -3.97 12.21 -16.90
CA ASP A 534 -4.17 11.17 -15.90
C ASP A 534 -2.98 11.11 -14.95
N TRP A 535 -3.25 11.37 -13.67
CA TRP A 535 -2.26 11.34 -12.60
C TRP A 535 -1.80 9.92 -12.27
N ALA A 536 -2.56 8.89 -12.70
CA ALA A 536 -2.15 7.50 -12.59
C ALA A 536 -0.89 7.19 -13.43
N ASN A 537 -0.61 8.00 -14.47
CA ASN A 537 0.60 7.88 -15.28
C ASN A 537 1.86 8.47 -14.61
N ALA A 538 1.72 9.03 -13.40
CA ALA A 538 2.74 9.83 -12.74
C ALA A 538 2.93 9.37 -11.28
N PRO A 539 3.36 8.11 -11.03
CA PRO A 539 3.30 7.48 -9.71
C PRO A 539 4.18 8.15 -8.65
N HIS A 540 5.23 8.85 -9.06
CA HIS A 540 6.07 9.66 -8.17
C HIS A 540 5.35 10.91 -7.61
N TRP A 541 4.28 11.37 -8.27
CA TRP A 541 3.57 12.62 -7.95
C TRP A 541 2.07 12.43 -7.70
N GLY A 542 1.62 11.18 -7.56
CA GLY A 542 0.23 10.85 -7.27
C GLY A 542 -0.27 11.43 -5.95
N ALA A 543 -1.58 11.66 -5.84
CA ALA A 543 -2.18 12.22 -4.62
C ALA A 543 -1.97 11.28 -3.41
N ALA A 544 -1.81 11.86 -2.24
CA ALA A 544 -1.71 11.13 -0.98
C ALA A 544 -2.83 11.59 -0.04
N TRP A 545 -4.01 11.00 -0.22
CA TRP A 545 -5.24 11.50 0.36
C TRP A 545 -5.29 11.47 1.90
N TYR A 546 -4.50 10.60 2.54
CA TYR A 546 -4.40 10.53 4.00
C TYR A 546 -3.08 11.09 4.55
N ALA A 547 -2.19 11.65 3.73
CA ALA A 547 -0.88 12.15 4.20
C ALA A 547 -0.99 13.16 5.36
N ALA A 548 -2.01 14.03 5.35
CA ALA A 548 -2.23 15.00 6.43
C ALA A 548 -2.71 14.37 7.75
N ARG A 549 -3.12 13.10 7.72
CA ARG A 549 -3.57 12.30 8.88
C ARG A 549 -2.52 11.31 9.33
N THR A 550 -1.42 11.18 8.59
CA THR A 550 -0.32 10.30 8.95
C THR A 550 0.25 10.76 10.28
N PRO A 551 0.31 9.88 11.30
CA PRO A 551 1.04 10.18 12.51
C PRO A 551 2.49 10.46 12.14
N THR A 552 2.96 11.70 12.35
CA THR A 552 4.38 11.99 12.23
C THR A 552 5.09 11.21 13.33
N THR A 553 5.89 10.22 12.96
CA THR A 553 6.85 9.62 13.89
C THR A 553 7.79 10.74 14.35
N ALA A 554 7.74 11.07 15.64
CA ALA A 554 8.64 12.02 16.28
C ALA A 554 9.98 11.35 16.61
#